data_AF-A0A3B5XVB9-F1
#
_entry.id   AF-A0A3B5XVB9-F1
#
_cell.length_a   1.000
_cell.length_b   1.000
_cell.length_c   1.000
_cell.angle_alpha   90.00
_cell.angle_beta   90.00
_cell.angle_gamma   90.00
#
_symmetry.space_group_name_H-M   'P 1'
#
loop_
_entity.id
_entity.type
_entity.pdbx_description
1 polymer ?
#
loop_
_entity_poly.entity_id
_entity_poly.type
_entity_poly.pdbx_seq_one_letter_code
_entity_poly.pdbx_strand_id
1 'polypeptide(L)'
;MARLFLPPVLLAFSLAAATLILNVGVAEAFSWQRQGWRHVFRGRYGRRHRISSIVTETMFSSMFLHKDNDDCPAKGFYTYSSFVSAAEWFREFGSGAHHVDSDTRKREVAAFLAQISHETTGGWATAPDGPYSWGLCFKEEINASSNYCDADNKEWPCVPGKSYHGRGPMQLSWNYNYGPAGEALCFDGPGNPELVASDPVLAFKAALWFWMTPQEPKPSCHDVMLGRYVPTDADRQANRTAGFGLTTNIINGGLECNLPADSRVKDRIGYYRRYCEILKVDDLGDNLDCAQQLPYS
;
A
#
# COMPACT_ATOMS: atom_id res chain seq x y z
N MET A 1 -29.58 -8.19 -58.56
CA MET A 1 -30.61 -7.21 -58.15
C MET A 1 -31.92 -7.96 -58.07
N ALA A 2 -32.33 -8.36 -56.85
CA ALA A 2 -33.35 -7.66 -56.04
C ALA A 2 -34.73 -8.31 -56.29
N ARG A 3 -35.63 -8.61 -55.36
CA ARG A 3 -35.82 -8.47 -53.90
C ARG A 3 -37.04 -9.37 -53.57
N LEU A 4 -37.05 -10.13 -52.47
CA LEU A 4 -37.95 -9.98 -51.29
C LEU A 4 -39.43 -9.61 -51.59
N PHE A 5 -40.40 -10.38 -51.05
CA PHE A 5 -41.38 -9.97 -50.00
C PHE A 5 -42.45 -11.07 -49.70
N LEU A 6 -42.83 -11.19 -48.40
CA LEU A 6 -43.83 -12.06 -47.69
C LEU A 6 -45.32 -11.75 -48.07
N PRO A 7 -46.45 -12.20 -47.42
CA PRO A 7 -46.76 -12.99 -46.18
C PRO A 7 -48.01 -13.96 -46.34
N PRO A 8 -49.03 -14.07 -45.42
CA PRO A 8 -49.16 -14.77 -44.11
C PRO A 8 -50.30 -15.85 -44.08
N VAL A 9 -50.52 -16.54 -42.93
CA VAL A 9 -51.82 -16.65 -42.19
C VAL A 9 -51.76 -17.68 -41.04
N LEU A 10 -52.29 -17.26 -39.89
CA LEU A 10 -52.45 -17.91 -38.58
C LEU A 10 -53.55 -19.01 -38.54
N LEU A 11 -53.48 -20.02 -37.66
CA LEU A 11 -54.21 -20.23 -36.37
C LEU A 11 -54.37 -21.78 -36.23
N ALA A 12 -54.44 -22.50 -35.11
CA ALA A 12 -54.58 -22.25 -33.67
C ALA A 12 -54.26 -23.56 -32.87
N PHE A 13 -53.68 -23.39 -31.69
CA PHE A 13 -53.79 -24.12 -30.41
C PHE A 13 -54.05 -25.65 -30.33
N SER A 14 -53.15 -26.35 -29.62
CA SER A 14 -53.51 -27.09 -28.39
C SER A 14 -52.32 -27.21 -27.41
N LEU A 15 -52.57 -26.96 -26.12
CA LEU A 15 -51.62 -27.05 -25.01
C LEU A 15 -51.24 -28.51 -24.67
N ALA A 16 -49.98 -28.76 -24.29
CA ALA A 16 -49.64 -29.58 -23.12
C ALA A 16 -48.14 -29.45 -22.72
N ALA A 17 -47.93 -29.06 -21.46
CA ALA A 17 -46.81 -29.35 -20.55
C ALA A 17 -45.35 -29.26 -21.07
N ALA A 18 -44.67 -28.16 -20.71
CA ALA A 18 -43.21 -28.07 -20.77
C ALA A 18 -42.58 -28.68 -19.51
N THR A 19 -41.82 -29.76 -19.67
CA THR A 19 -40.81 -30.19 -18.70
C THR A 19 -39.49 -29.51 -19.09
N LEU A 20 -39.08 -28.50 -18.32
CA LEU A 20 -37.81 -27.80 -18.53
C LEU A 20 -36.68 -28.61 -17.88
N ILE A 21 -35.93 -29.36 -18.68
CA ILE A 21 -34.62 -29.87 -18.28
C ILE A 21 -33.61 -28.74 -18.53
N LEU A 22 -33.17 -28.08 -17.46
CA LEU A 22 -32.05 -27.14 -17.51
C LEU A 22 -30.75 -27.94 -17.63
N ASN A 23 -30.10 -27.87 -18.78
CA ASN A 23 -28.69 -28.23 -18.94
C ASN A 23 -27.83 -27.21 -18.19
N VAL A 24 -27.45 -27.54 -16.95
CA VAL A 24 -26.35 -26.88 -16.23
C VAL A 24 -25.08 -27.61 -16.62
N GLY A 25 -24.19 -26.95 -17.35
CA GLY A 25 -22.97 -27.62 -17.81
C GLY A 25 -21.95 -26.75 -18.52
N VAL A 26 -21.74 -25.49 -18.09
CA VAL A 26 -20.46 -24.77 -18.30
C VAL A 26 -20.27 -23.74 -17.17
N ALA A 27 -19.91 -24.20 -15.97
CA ALA A 27 -19.49 -23.33 -14.87
C ALA A 27 -18.59 -24.09 -13.87
N GLU A 28 -17.60 -24.82 -14.37
CA GLU A 28 -16.60 -25.49 -13.52
C GLU A 28 -15.19 -25.14 -14.00
N ALA A 29 -14.77 -23.89 -13.73
CA ALA A 29 -13.35 -23.50 -13.70
C ALA A 29 -13.09 -22.19 -12.92
N PHE A 30 -13.98 -21.78 -12.00
CA PHE A 30 -13.84 -20.55 -11.20
C PHE A 30 -14.22 -20.75 -9.72
N SER A 31 -13.83 -21.89 -9.14
CA SER A 31 -14.13 -22.23 -7.73
C SER A 31 -12.92 -22.61 -6.87
N TRP A 32 -11.70 -22.63 -7.40
CA TRP A 32 -10.49 -22.91 -6.61
C TRP A 32 -9.68 -21.65 -6.33
N GLN A 33 -10.09 -20.92 -5.27
CA GLN A 33 -9.21 -20.14 -4.34
C GLN A 33 -9.98 -19.25 -3.34
N ARG A 34 -11.30 -19.38 -3.20
CA ARG A 34 -12.09 -18.68 -2.16
C ARG A 34 -11.97 -19.25 -0.73
N GLN A 35 -10.85 -19.89 -0.38
CA GLN A 35 -10.65 -20.51 0.94
C GLN A 35 -9.44 -20.00 1.75
N GLY A 36 -8.72 -18.97 1.29
CA GLY A 36 -7.57 -18.42 2.03
C GLY A 36 -7.87 -17.24 2.97
N TRP A 37 -8.94 -16.46 2.73
CA TRP A 37 -9.09 -15.12 3.35
C TRP A 37 -10.28 -14.95 4.30
N ARG A 38 -11.09 -15.99 4.53
CA ARG A 38 -12.31 -15.89 5.35
C ARG A 38 -12.13 -16.22 6.83
N HIS A 39 -10.92 -16.58 7.28
CA HIS A 39 -10.68 -17.03 8.66
C HIS A 39 -9.87 -16.09 9.56
N VAL A 40 -9.45 -14.90 9.10
CA VAL A 40 -8.63 -13.99 9.92
C VAL A 40 -9.43 -12.91 10.70
N PHE A 41 -10.70 -12.63 10.37
CA PHE A 41 -11.42 -11.48 10.96
C PHE A 41 -12.73 -11.79 11.70
N ARG A 42 -12.76 -12.83 12.54
CA ARG A 42 -13.84 -13.02 13.54
C ARG A 42 -13.28 -13.06 14.97
N GLY A 43 -12.91 -11.88 15.48
CA GLY A 43 -12.59 -11.63 16.89
C GLY A 43 -13.58 -10.63 17.52
N ARG A 44 -14.02 -10.96 18.75
CA ARG A 44 -14.97 -10.27 19.64
C ARG A 44 -14.97 -8.72 19.58
N TYR A 45 -16.15 -8.13 19.80
CA TYR A 45 -16.40 -6.70 19.93
C TYR A 45 -15.74 -6.10 21.19
N GLY A 46 -14.44 -5.85 21.14
CA GLY A 46 -13.78 -4.84 21.98
C GLY A 46 -13.88 -3.45 21.32
N ARG A 47 -13.80 -2.37 22.11
CA ARG A 47 -13.64 -1.00 21.58
C ARG A 47 -12.39 -0.95 20.71
N ARG A 48 -12.57 -0.93 19.39
CA ARG A 48 -11.47 -0.83 18.41
C ARG A 48 -11.02 0.62 18.30
N HIS A 49 -9.71 0.84 18.30
CA HIS A 49 -9.14 2.15 18.06
C HIS A 49 -9.20 2.47 16.58
N ARG A 50 -9.79 3.62 16.24
CA ARG A 50 -9.79 4.12 14.86
C ARG A 50 -8.51 4.90 14.62
N ILE A 51 -8.01 4.91 13.40
CA ILE A 51 -6.84 5.71 13.05
C ILE A 51 -7.00 7.19 13.44
N SER A 52 -8.24 7.72 13.34
CA SER A 52 -8.60 9.08 13.72
C SER A 52 -8.48 9.39 15.22
N SER A 53 -8.32 8.37 16.06
CA SER A 53 -8.00 8.53 17.49
C SER A 53 -6.49 8.70 17.75
N ILE A 54 -5.65 8.41 16.75
CA ILE A 54 -4.19 8.59 16.81
C ILE A 54 -3.77 9.84 16.03
N VAL A 55 -4.23 9.95 14.78
CA VAL A 55 -3.93 11.09 13.89
C VAL A 55 -5.22 11.83 13.65
N THR A 56 -5.37 13.01 14.24
CA THR A 56 -6.47 13.92 13.90
C THR A 56 -6.21 14.61 12.58
N GLU A 57 -7.23 15.24 11.99
CA GLU A 57 -7.06 16.03 10.78
C GLU A 57 -6.04 17.16 10.96
N THR A 58 -6.07 17.84 12.10
CA THR A 58 -5.08 18.89 12.44
C THR A 58 -3.66 18.34 12.52
N MET A 59 -3.47 17.13 13.07
CA MET A 59 -2.16 16.49 13.11
C MET A 59 -1.70 16.10 11.70
N PHE A 60 -2.59 15.52 10.89
CA PHE A 60 -2.30 15.17 9.50
C PHE A 60 -1.88 16.41 8.69
N SER A 61 -2.63 17.50 8.77
CA SER A 61 -2.28 18.76 8.11
C SER A 61 -0.96 19.35 8.62
N SER A 62 -0.62 19.15 9.90
CA SER A 62 0.67 19.57 10.46
C SER A 62 1.83 18.70 9.97
N MET A 63 1.61 17.39 9.82
CA MET A 63 2.59 16.44 9.28
C MET A 63 2.91 16.73 7.81
N PHE A 64 1.89 17.02 7.01
CA PHE A 64 1.97 17.25 5.56
C PHE A 64 1.72 18.71 5.21
N LEU A 65 2.46 19.62 5.86
CA LEU A 65 2.21 21.06 5.84
C LEU A 65 2.20 21.64 4.42
N HIS A 66 3.09 21.17 3.54
CA HIS A 66 3.28 21.72 2.19
C HIS A 66 2.75 20.83 1.07
N LYS A 67 2.02 19.74 1.35
CA LYS A 67 1.55 18.80 0.30
C LYS A 67 0.65 19.45 -0.76
N ASP A 68 -0.03 20.55 -0.40
CA ASP A 68 -0.93 21.32 -1.29
C ASP A 68 -0.31 22.65 -1.76
N ASN A 69 1.00 22.81 -1.62
CA ASN A 69 1.74 23.94 -2.20
C ASN A 69 1.65 23.90 -3.73
N ASP A 70 1.67 25.05 -4.40
CA ASP A 70 1.65 25.14 -5.86
C ASP A 70 2.86 24.45 -6.53
N ASP A 71 3.97 24.32 -5.81
CA ASP A 71 5.16 23.61 -6.29
C ASP A 71 5.03 22.07 -6.22
N CYS A 72 3.97 21.55 -5.59
CA CYS A 72 3.73 20.12 -5.45
C CYS A 72 2.76 19.57 -6.51
N PRO A 73 3.19 18.67 -7.41
CA PRO A 73 2.31 18.13 -8.46
C PRO A 73 1.11 17.33 -7.95
N ALA A 74 1.18 16.80 -6.72
CA ALA A 74 0.06 16.09 -6.08
C ALA A 74 -0.91 17.02 -5.33
N LYS A 75 -0.78 18.35 -5.46
CA LYS A 75 -1.63 19.33 -4.78
C LYS A 75 -3.12 18.97 -4.91
N GLY A 76 -3.80 18.88 -3.76
CA GLY A 76 -5.23 18.59 -3.68
C GLY A 76 -5.61 17.12 -3.85
N PHE A 77 -4.65 16.23 -4.14
CA PHE A 77 -4.92 14.79 -4.32
C PHE A 77 -5.07 14.06 -2.99
N TYR A 78 -4.09 14.19 -2.09
CA TYR A 78 -4.05 13.46 -0.82
C TYR A 78 -4.85 14.17 0.27
N THR A 79 -6.03 13.67 0.62
CA THR A 79 -6.87 14.26 1.68
C THR A 79 -6.83 13.43 2.96
N TYR A 80 -7.08 14.06 4.11
CA TYR A 80 -7.23 13.33 5.38
C TYR A 80 -8.36 12.29 5.32
N SER A 81 -9.48 12.61 4.65
CA SER A 81 -10.59 11.67 4.47
C SER A 81 -10.19 10.44 3.65
N SER A 82 -9.34 10.60 2.62
CA SER A 82 -8.83 9.47 1.84
C SER A 82 -7.90 8.56 2.66
N PHE A 83 -7.02 9.15 3.47
CA PHE A 83 -6.17 8.41 4.42
C PHE A 83 -7.00 7.62 5.43
N VAL A 84 -7.99 8.26 6.08
CA VAL A 84 -8.86 7.59 7.06
C VAL A 84 -9.65 6.45 6.39
N SER A 85 -10.24 6.71 5.21
CA SER A 85 -11.03 5.70 4.47
C SER A 85 -10.19 4.47 4.09
N ALA A 86 -8.93 4.69 3.70
CA ALA A 86 -8.00 3.61 3.39
C ALA A 86 -7.58 2.84 4.66
N ALA A 87 -7.22 3.53 5.73
CA ALA A 87 -6.83 2.91 7.00
C ALA A 87 -7.96 2.09 7.64
N GLU A 88 -9.23 2.48 7.48
CA GLU A 88 -10.37 1.71 7.98
C GLU A 88 -10.56 0.35 7.27
N TRP A 89 -9.97 0.19 6.07
CA TRP A 89 -9.89 -1.09 5.38
C TRP A 89 -8.89 -2.04 6.08
N PHE A 90 -7.78 -1.49 6.58
CA PHE A 90 -6.71 -2.22 7.26
C PHE A 90 -6.83 -2.08 8.76
N ARG A 91 -7.86 -2.70 9.33
CA ARG A 91 -8.28 -2.47 10.73
C ARG A 91 -7.24 -2.73 11.82
N GLU A 92 -6.16 -3.46 11.53
CA GLU A 92 -5.05 -3.67 12.47
C GLU A 92 -4.04 -2.52 12.51
N PHE A 93 -3.94 -1.74 11.42
CA PHE A 93 -3.03 -0.59 11.31
C PHE A 93 -3.37 0.48 12.36
N GLY A 94 -2.40 0.82 13.21
CA GLY A 94 -2.56 1.78 14.29
C GLY A 94 -3.47 1.33 15.43
N SER A 95 -4.17 0.20 15.33
CA SER A 95 -4.93 -0.34 16.46
C SER A 95 -4.12 -1.33 17.28
N GLY A 96 -3.24 -2.10 16.62
CA GLY A 96 -2.56 -3.25 17.19
C GLY A 96 -3.52 -4.36 17.67
N ALA A 97 -2.96 -5.46 18.16
CA ALA A 97 -3.70 -6.41 19.00
C ALA A 97 -3.96 -5.79 20.39
N HIS A 98 -4.86 -6.40 21.19
CA HIS A 98 -5.27 -5.88 22.52
C HIS A 98 -4.14 -5.63 23.53
N HIS A 99 -2.91 -6.07 23.26
CA HIS A 99 -1.75 -5.97 24.15
C HIS A 99 -0.71 -4.92 23.72
N VAL A 100 -0.91 -4.25 22.59
CA VAL A 100 0.01 -3.20 22.10
C VAL A 100 -0.29 -1.89 22.83
N ASP A 101 0.72 -1.28 23.43
CA ASP A 101 0.60 -0.02 24.16
C ASP A 101 0.34 1.18 23.21
N SER A 102 0.06 2.34 23.80
CA SER A 102 -0.29 3.53 23.01
C SER A 102 0.87 4.09 22.20
N ASP A 103 2.09 4.02 22.71
CA ASP A 103 3.25 4.62 22.07
C ASP A 103 3.72 3.75 20.91
N THR A 104 3.68 2.42 21.06
CA THR A 104 3.95 1.50 19.95
C THR A 104 2.99 1.69 18.78
N ARG A 105 1.68 1.90 19.03
CA ARG A 105 0.71 2.19 17.96
C ARG A 105 0.97 3.54 17.28
N LYS A 106 1.30 4.57 18.06
CA LYS A 106 1.68 5.88 17.51
C LYS A 106 2.98 5.80 16.72
N ARG A 107 3.98 5.03 17.17
CA ARG A 107 5.23 4.76 16.44
C ARG A 107 4.98 4.07 15.12
N GLU A 108 4.10 3.07 15.07
CA GLU A 108 3.73 2.42 13.81
C GLU A 108 3.17 3.44 12.82
N VAL A 109 2.22 4.27 13.26
CA VAL A 109 1.60 5.27 12.40
C VAL A 109 2.61 6.34 11.97
N ALA A 110 3.45 6.84 12.89
CA ALA A 110 4.53 7.76 12.56
C ALA A 110 5.52 7.15 11.55
N ALA A 111 5.86 5.87 11.69
CA ALA A 111 6.79 5.18 10.79
C ALA A 111 6.19 5.04 9.39
N PHE A 112 4.94 4.60 9.27
CA PHE A 112 4.24 4.54 7.98
C PHE A 112 4.20 5.91 7.30
N LEU A 113 3.76 6.94 8.03
CA LEU A 113 3.65 8.30 7.49
C LEU A 113 5.03 8.86 7.10
N ALA A 114 6.08 8.55 7.85
CA ALA A 114 7.43 8.98 7.55
C ALA A 114 7.99 8.31 6.29
N GLN A 115 7.77 7.01 6.15
CA GLN A 115 8.22 6.28 4.97
C GLN A 115 7.54 6.81 3.71
N ILE A 116 6.21 6.96 3.73
CA ILE A 116 5.51 7.52 2.56
C ILE A 116 5.90 8.97 2.28
N SER A 117 6.31 9.73 3.30
CA SER A 117 6.75 11.11 3.12
C SER A 117 8.07 11.19 2.38
N HIS A 118 9.02 10.30 2.71
CA HIS A 118 10.26 10.19 1.97
C HIS A 118 10.02 9.81 0.50
N GLU A 119 9.21 8.77 0.26
CA GLU A 119 8.88 8.30 -1.11
C GLU A 119 8.26 9.39 -1.99
N THR A 120 7.67 10.42 -1.39
CA THR A 120 6.92 11.47 -2.09
C THR A 120 7.41 12.88 -1.76
N THR A 121 8.62 13.01 -1.22
CA THR A 121 9.12 14.28 -0.70
C THR A 121 9.38 15.28 -1.81
N GLY A 122 8.92 16.51 -1.62
CA GLY A 122 9.36 17.69 -2.36
C GLY A 122 10.36 18.54 -1.58
N GLY A 123 10.86 18.04 -0.44
CA GLY A 123 11.71 18.79 0.47
C GLY A 123 13.15 18.91 -0.03
N TRP A 124 13.78 20.01 0.37
CA TRP A 124 15.22 20.23 0.20
C TRP A 124 15.81 20.83 1.49
N ALA A 125 17.13 20.89 1.60
CA ALA A 125 17.82 21.24 2.84
C ALA A 125 17.39 22.58 3.47
N THR A 126 16.99 23.55 2.64
CA THR A 126 16.55 24.89 3.06
C THR A 126 15.08 25.16 2.76
N ALA A 127 14.27 24.10 2.59
CA ALA A 127 12.85 24.25 2.32
C ALA A 127 12.15 25.02 3.47
N PRO A 128 11.13 25.84 3.16
CA PRO A 128 10.27 26.44 4.17
C PRO A 128 9.81 25.41 5.20
N ASP A 129 9.91 25.75 6.49
CA ASP A 129 9.56 24.85 7.62
C ASP A 129 10.36 23.54 7.70
N GLY A 130 11.50 23.49 6.99
CA GLY A 130 12.43 22.36 6.96
C GLY A 130 12.03 21.26 5.99
N PRO A 131 12.98 20.39 5.57
CA PRO A 131 12.76 19.36 4.55
C PRO A 131 11.62 18.39 4.92
N TYR A 132 11.48 18.08 6.22
CA TYR A 132 10.56 17.06 6.71
C TYR A 132 9.09 17.53 6.82
N SER A 133 8.74 18.64 6.19
CA SER A 133 7.37 19.18 6.10
C SER A 133 6.75 19.04 4.70
N TRP A 134 7.51 18.46 3.75
CA TRP A 134 7.20 18.39 2.32
C TRP A 134 6.85 16.97 1.82
N GLY A 135 6.37 16.10 2.70
CA GLY A 135 5.87 14.77 2.29
C GLY A 135 4.56 14.89 1.50
N LEU A 136 4.25 13.87 0.69
CA LEU A 136 3.07 13.81 -0.20
C LEU A 136 3.04 14.90 -1.29
N CYS A 137 4.20 15.40 -1.70
CA CYS A 137 4.33 16.39 -2.76
C CYS A 137 4.13 15.77 -4.16
N PHE A 138 4.55 14.52 -4.32
CA PHE A 138 4.40 13.73 -5.54
C PHE A 138 3.43 12.57 -5.34
N LYS A 139 2.75 12.17 -6.41
CA LYS A 139 1.85 11.00 -6.43
C LYS A 139 2.27 9.88 -7.36
N GLU A 140 3.26 10.14 -8.20
CA GLU A 140 3.86 9.18 -9.11
C GLU A 140 5.28 9.62 -9.44
N GLU A 141 6.10 8.66 -9.86
CA GLU A 141 7.48 8.85 -10.24
C GLU A 141 7.59 9.84 -11.40
N ILE A 142 8.52 10.78 -11.29
CA ILE A 142 8.79 11.76 -12.33
C ILE A 142 9.86 11.20 -13.27
N ASN A 143 9.64 11.33 -14.58
CA ASN A 143 10.60 10.93 -15.61
C ASN A 143 11.04 9.45 -15.50
N ALA A 144 10.09 8.55 -15.28
CA ALA A 144 10.33 7.12 -15.24
C ALA A 144 11.16 6.63 -16.45
N SER A 145 12.33 6.05 -16.17
CA SER A 145 13.29 5.63 -17.19
C SER A 145 12.97 4.27 -17.83
N SER A 146 11.98 3.55 -17.28
CA SER A 146 11.54 2.23 -17.71
C SER A 146 10.02 2.10 -17.53
N ASN A 147 9.43 1.06 -18.12
CA ASN A 147 8.05 0.67 -17.85
C ASN A 147 7.90 -0.19 -16.59
N TYR A 148 9.00 -0.53 -15.90
CA TYR A 148 9.01 -1.36 -14.69
C TYR A 148 8.29 -2.70 -14.90
N CYS A 149 8.59 -3.33 -16.03
CA CYS A 149 8.06 -4.62 -16.40
C CYS A 149 9.15 -5.68 -16.27
N ASP A 150 8.96 -6.62 -15.35
CA ASP A 150 9.64 -7.91 -15.39
C ASP A 150 8.86 -8.84 -16.33
N ALA A 151 9.40 -9.04 -17.54
CA ALA A 151 8.81 -9.89 -18.56
C ALA A 151 8.93 -11.39 -18.25
N ASP A 152 9.79 -11.77 -17.30
CA ASP A 152 9.98 -13.16 -16.90
C ASP A 152 8.95 -13.59 -15.84
N ASN A 153 8.32 -12.64 -15.14
CA ASN A 153 7.22 -12.93 -14.24
C ASN A 153 5.96 -13.43 -15.01
N LYS A 154 5.66 -14.72 -14.90
CA LYS A 154 4.54 -15.36 -15.59
C LYS A 154 3.22 -15.32 -14.83
N GLU A 155 3.28 -15.07 -13.53
CA GLU A 155 2.08 -14.94 -12.69
C GLU A 155 1.39 -13.60 -12.91
N TRP A 156 2.19 -12.53 -13.04
CA TRP A 156 1.73 -11.16 -13.27
C TRP A 156 2.32 -10.60 -14.57
N PRO A 157 1.87 -11.08 -15.74
CA PRO A 157 2.42 -10.66 -17.02
C PRO A 157 2.15 -9.17 -17.26
N CYS A 158 3.10 -8.50 -17.89
CA CYS A 158 2.95 -7.10 -18.25
C CYS A 158 1.92 -6.91 -19.36
N VAL A 159 1.05 -5.92 -19.19
CA VAL A 159 0.05 -5.55 -20.19
C VAL A 159 0.66 -4.57 -21.20
N PRO A 160 0.55 -4.83 -22.52
CA PRO A 160 1.06 -3.92 -23.55
C PRO A 160 0.58 -2.48 -23.38
N GLY A 161 1.50 -1.52 -23.49
CA GLY A 161 1.20 -0.09 -23.35
C GLY A 161 1.03 0.40 -21.90
N LYS A 162 1.14 -0.48 -20.90
CA LYS A 162 1.13 -0.09 -19.49
C LYS A 162 2.54 0.07 -18.93
N SER A 163 2.65 0.93 -17.93
CA SER A 163 3.86 1.11 -17.13
C SER A 163 3.53 0.97 -15.65
N TYR A 164 4.41 0.30 -14.93
CA TYR A 164 4.30 0.00 -13.51
C TYR A 164 5.32 0.81 -12.70
N HIS A 165 5.62 2.04 -13.14
CA HIS A 165 6.46 2.96 -12.39
C HIS A 165 5.81 3.35 -11.06
N GLY A 166 6.59 3.96 -10.17
CA GLY A 166 6.15 4.28 -8.83
C GLY A 166 4.89 5.13 -8.80
N ARG A 167 3.84 4.65 -8.11
CA ARG A 167 2.63 5.45 -7.84
C ARG A 167 2.17 5.35 -6.40
N GLY A 168 1.46 6.39 -5.97
CA GLY A 168 0.91 6.51 -4.63
C GLY A 168 1.98 6.77 -3.56
N PRO A 169 1.55 6.79 -2.28
CA PRO A 169 2.40 7.17 -1.17
C PRO A 169 3.60 6.25 -0.93
N MET A 170 3.53 4.97 -1.30
CA MET A 170 4.64 4.01 -1.16
C MET A 170 5.38 3.78 -2.49
N GLN A 171 5.14 4.61 -3.51
CA GLN A 171 5.70 4.45 -4.85
C GLN A 171 5.65 3.00 -5.37
N LEU A 172 4.45 2.40 -5.30
CA LEU A 172 4.23 1.01 -5.73
C LEU A 172 4.74 0.86 -7.16
N SER A 173 5.69 -0.04 -7.36
CA SER A 173 6.42 -0.21 -8.63
C SER A 173 6.47 -1.68 -9.00
N TRP A 174 6.61 -1.97 -10.30
CA TRP A 174 6.69 -3.30 -10.90
C TRP A 174 5.38 -4.09 -11.03
N ASN A 175 5.22 -4.78 -12.16
CA ASN A 175 4.06 -5.64 -12.47
C ASN A 175 3.79 -6.67 -11.36
N TYR A 176 4.84 -7.27 -10.80
CA TYR A 176 4.73 -8.27 -9.73
C TYR A 176 4.28 -7.70 -8.37
N ASN A 177 4.22 -6.37 -8.21
CA ASN A 177 3.58 -5.73 -7.06
C ASN A 177 2.17 -5.24 -7.40
N TYR A 178 1.97 -4.69 -8.60
CA TYR A 178 0.65 -4.24 -9.05
C TYR A 178 -0.36 -5.37 -9.17
N GLY A 179 0.08 -6.55 -9.62
CA GLY A 179 -0.73 -7.76 -9.68
C GLY A 179 -1.36 -8.17 -8.34
N PRO A 180 -0.55 -8.56 -7.34
CA PRO A 180 -1.08 -8.98 -6.04
C PRO A 180 -1.75 -7.83 -5.26
N ALA A 181 -1.32 -6.58 -5.43
CA ALA A 181 -2.04 -5.43 -4.90
C ALA A 181 -3.45 -5.32 -5.51
N GLY A 182 -3.56 -5.51 -6.83
CA GLY A 182 -4.82 -5.57 -7.58
C GLY A 182 -5.78 -6.58 -7.00
N GLU A 183 -5.31 -7.81 -6.81
CA GLU A 183 -6.08 -8.90 -6.22
C GLU A 183 -6.55 -8.57 -4.79
N ALA A 184 -5.64 -8.10 -3.92
CA ALA A 184 -5.94 -7.80 -2.53
C ALA A 184 -6.88 -6.59 -2.35
N LEU A 185 -6.83 -5.62 -3.26
CA LEU A 185 -7.57 -4.36 -3.18
C LEU A 185 -8.78 -4.30 -4.12
N CYS A 186 -9.05 -5.38 -4.84
CA CYS A 186 -10.16 -5.52 -5.77
C CYS A 186 -10.15 -4.49 -6.91
N PHE A 187 -8.99 -4.27 -7.54
CA PHE A 187 -8.87 -3.49 -8.78
C PHE A 187 -8.00 -4.23 -9.81
N ASP A 188 -8.14 -3.88 -11.08
CA ASP A 188 -7.30 -4.44 -12.14
C ASP A 188 -5.92 -3.75 -12.14
N GLY A 189 -5.03 -4.23 -11.28
CA GLY A 189 -3.66 -3.70 -11.15
C GLY A 189 -2.82 -3.81 -12.42
N PRO A 190 -2.75 -4.99 -13.08
CA PRO A 190 -2.01 -5.15 -14.32
C PRO A 190 -2.55 -4.30 -15.48
N GLY A 191 -3.88 -4.23 -15.64
CA GLY A 191 -4.53 -3.56 -16.76
C GLY A 191 -4.85 -2.08 -16.51
N ASN A 192 -4.91 -1.61 -15.27
CA ASN A 192 -5.21 -0.22 -14.91
C ASN A 192 -4.31 0.30 -13.76
N PRO A 193 -2.97 0.20 -13.86
CA PRO A 193 -2.05 0.64 -12.81
C PRO A 193 -2.14 2.14 -12.49
N GLU A 194 -2.56 2.96 -13.46
CA GLU A 194 -2.79 4.40 -13.30
C GLU A 194 -3.83 4.75 -12.24
N LEU A 195 -4.72 3.82 -11.88
CA LEU A 195 -5.75 4.06 -10.85
C LEU A 195 -5.14 4.44 -9.50
N VAL A 196 -3.93 3.94 -9.20
CA VAL A 196 -3.19 4.28 -7.97
C VAL A 196 -2.79 5.77 -7.91
N ALA A 197 -2.70 6.46 -9.05
CA ALA A 197 -2.41 7.91 -9.12
C ALA A 197 -3.64 8.77 -9.47
N SER A 198 -4.81 8.17 -9.66
CA SER A 198 -6.07 8.88 -9.95
C SER A 198 -7.13 8.76 -8.84
N ASP A 199 -7.08 7.73 -8.01
CA ASP A 199 -7.96 7.55 -6.84
C ASP A 199 -7.14 7.66 -5.54
N PRO A 200 -7.33 8.72 -4.73
CA PRO A 200 -6.53 8.93 -3.52
C PRO A 200 -6.81 7.90 -2.42
N VAL A 201 -8.01 7.31 -2.36
CA VAL A 201 -8.31 6.22 -1.42
C VAL A 201 -7.55 4.96 -1.83
N LEU A 202 -7.57 4.63 -3.13
CA LEU A 202 -6.81 3.48 -3.64
C LEU A 202 -5.29 3.69 -3.47
N ALA A 203 -4.80 4.91 -3.66
CA ALA A 203 -3.40 5.26 -3.46
C ALA A 203 -2.94 4.92 -2.03
N PHE A 204 -3.68 5.39 -1.01
CA PHE A 204 -3.37 5.03 0.39
C PHE A 204 -3.59 3.55 0.67
N LYS A 205 -4.59 2.90 0.08
CA LYS A 205 -4.80 1.45 0.24
C LYS A 205 -3.63 0.65 -0.31
N ALA A 206 -3.05 1.04 -1.46
CA ALA A 206 -1.87 0.40 -2.02
C ALA A 206 -0.65 0.53 -1.10
N ALA A 207 -0.44 1.73 -0.53
CA ALA A 207 0.62 1.96 0.45
C ALA A 207 0.43 1.12 1.73
N LEU A 208 -0.79 1.07 2.26
CA LEU A 208 -1.12 0.25 3.43
C LEU A 208 -1.04 -1.24 3.12
N TRP A 209 -1.47 -1.69 1.94
CA TRP A 209 -1.29 -3.08 1.51
C TRP A 209 0.17 -3.47 1.58
N PHE A 210 1.08 -2.66 1.02
CA PHE A 210 2.52 -2.91 1.11
C PHE A 210 2.99 -2.98 2.57
N TRP A 211 2.59 -2.01 3.39
CA TRP A 211 2.96 -1.94 4.81
C TRP A 211 2.55 -3.17 5.62
N MET A 212 1.36 -3.70 5.32
CA MET A 212 0.71 -4.78 6.08
C MET A 212 1.02 -6.18 5.53
N THR A 213 1.62 -6.29 4.34
CA THR A 213 1.78 -7.57 3.63
C THR A 213 3.24 -8.02 3.66
N PRO A 214 3.56 -9.18 4.26
CA PRO A 214 4.91 -9.76 4.13
C PRO A 214 5.16 -10.19 2.68
N GLN A 215 6.41 -10.05 2.24
CA GLN A 215 6.87 -10.52 0.93
C GLN A 215 8.12 -11.36 1.15
N GLU A 216 7.95 -12.66 1.36
CA GLU A 216 9.04 -13.58 1.71
C GLU A 216 10.29 -13.35 0.85
N PRO A 217 11.48 -13.21 1.46
CA PRO A 217 11.80 -13.41 2.88
C PRO A 217 11.52 -12.21 3.82
N LYS A 218 10.95 -11.12 3.31
CA LYS A 218 10.72 -9.89 4.07
C LYS A 218 9.46 -10.02 4.96
N PRO A 219 9.54 -9.70 6.26
CA PRO A 219 8.35 -9.55 7.10
C PRO A 219 7.57 -8.30 6.69
N SER A 220 6.34 -8.15 7.21
CA SER A 220 5.60 -6.89 7.03
C SER A 220 6.21 -5.77 7.88
N CYS A 221 6.19 -4.54 7.37
CA CYS A 221 6.60 -3.36 8.16
C CYS A 221 5.72 -3.21 9.42
N HIS A 222 4.44 -3.56 9.31
CA HIS A 222 3.50 -3.62 10.42
C HIS A 222 4.00 -4.52 11.57
N ASP A 223 4.40 -5.77 11.28
CA ASP A 223 4.89 -6.70 12.29
C ASP A 223 6.19 -6.22 12.94
N VAL A 224 7.06 -5.59 12.16
CA VAL A 224 8.30 -4.98 12.65
C VAL A 224 7.99 -3.87 13.66
N MET A 225 7.11 -2.93 13.30
CA MET A 225 6.81 -1.77 14.15
C MET A 225 5.94 -2.11 15.37
N LEU A 226 5.19 -3.21 15.32
CA LEU A 226 4.45 -3.73 16.47
C LEU A 226 5.28 -4.64 17.39
N GLY A 227 6.55 -4.90 17.06
CA GLY A 227 7.40 -5.82 17.82
C GLY A 227 6.95 -7.28 17.74
N ARG A 228 6.18 -7.65 16.70
CA ARG A 228 5.75 -9.04 16.44
C ARG A 228 6.78 -9.82 15.63
N TYR A 229 7.64 -9.12 14.90
CA TYR A 229 8.72 -9.72 14.14
C TYR A 229 9.80 -10.31 15.06
N VAL A 230 10.12 -11.59 14.86
CA VAL A 230 11.23 -12.29 15.50
C VAL A 230 12.30 -12.56 14.45
N PRO A 231 13.50 -11.96 14.56
CA PRO A 231 14.57 -12.19 13.60
C PRO A 231 14.92 -13.66 13.44
N THR A 232 15.05 -14.12 12.20
CA THR A 232 15.60 -15.45 11.90
C THR A 232 17.12 -15.48 12.15
N ASP A 233 17.74 -16.65 12.12
CA ASP A 233 19.20 -16.74 12.21
C ASP A 233 19.89 -16.03 11.03
N ALA A 234 19.30 -16.08 9.83
CA ALA A 234 19.79 -15.35 8.67
C ALA A 234 19.70 -13.83 8.88
N ASP A 235 18.61 -13.35 9.50
CA ASP A 235 18.45 -11.93 9.82
C ASP A 235 19.46 -11.46 10.84
N ARG A 236 19.69 -12.23 11.91
CA ARG A 236 20.72 -11.91 12.91
C ARG A 236 22.12 -11.84 12.28
N GLN A 237 22.46 -12.78 11.41
CA GLN A 237 23.74 -12.78 10.68
C GLN A 237 23.86 -11.57 9.73
N ALA A 238 22.74 -11.14 9.16
CA ALA A 238 22.63 -9.94 8.34
C ALA A 238 22.46 -8.64 9.15
N ASN A 239 22.55 -8.71 10.48
CA ASN A 239 22.33 -7.60 11.40
C ASN A 239 20.94 -6.94 11.28
N ARG A 240 19.95 -7.65 10.74
CA ARG A 240 18.55 -7.23 10.65
C ARG A 240 17.84 -7.53 11.97
N THR A 241 17.31 -6.50 12.59
CA THR A 241 16.56 -6.58 13.85
C THR A 241 15.36 -5.64 13.81
N ALA A 242 14.40 -5.82 14.72
CA ALA A 242 13.19 -4.99 14.76
C ALA A 242 13.53 -3.50 15.02
N GLY A 243 12.87 -2.61 14.28
CA GLY A 243 13.02 -1.16 14.39
C GLY A 243 12.74 -0.45 13.07
N PHE A 244 12.69 0.88 13.11
CA PHE A 244 12.40 1.71 11.94
C PHE A 244 13.37 1.46 10.78
N GLY A 245 14.66 1.22 11.06
CA GLY A 245 15.67 0.91 10.06
C GLY A 245 15.35 -0.35 9.25
N LEU A 246 14.75 -1.38 9.85
CA LEU A 246 14.35 -2.57 9.12
C LEU A 246 13.18 -2.28 8.16
N THR A 247 12.28 -1.34 8.48
CA THR A 247 11.24 -0.92 7.53
C THR A 247 11.85 -0.24 6.30
N THR A 248 12.91 0.57 6.48
CA THR A 248 13.68 1.12 5.36
C THR A 248 14.33 0.02 4.52
N ASN A 249 14.88 -1.02 5.17
CA ASN A 249 15.46 -2.17 4.47
C ASN A 249 14.41 -2.96 3.66
N ILE A 250 13.22 -3.18 4.22
CA ILE A 250 12.10 -3.84 3.54
C ILE A 250 11.70 -3.05 2.28
N ILE A 251 11.57 -1.72 2.42
CA ILE A 251 11.11 -0.81 1.36
C ILE A 251 12.16 -0.68 0.26
N ASN A 252 13.41 -0.33 0.59
CA ASN A 252 14.43 -0.03 -0.42
C ASN A 252 15.87 -0.40 0.01
N GLY A 253 16.02 -1.45 0.80
CA GLY A 253 17.31 -1.81 1.40
C GLY A 253 18.43 -2.08 0.39
N GLY A 254 18.10 -2.64 -0.78
CA GLY A 254 19.08 -2.92 -1.84
C GLY A 254 19.78 -1.66 -2.37
N LEU A 255 19.19 -0.48 -2.18
CA LEU A 255 19.76 0.79 -2.60
C LEU A 255 20.22 1.66 -1.43
N GLU A 256 19.68 1.47 -0.22
CA GLU A 256 19.84 2.41 0.89
C GLU A 256 20.52 1.83 2.14
N CYS A 257 20.50 0.50 2.31
CA CYS A 257 21.01 -0.16 3.51
C CYS A 257 22.37 -0.82 3.26
N ASN A 258 23.06 -1.19 4.35
CA ASN A 258 24.49 -1.55 4.32
C ASN A 258 25.38 -0.44 3.73
N LEU A 259 24.92 0.82 3.85
CA LEU A 259 25.58 2.01 3.33
C LEU A 259 25.63 3.07 4.45
N PRO A 260 26.78 3.27 5.10
CA PRO A 260 26.93 4.26 6.15
C PRO A 260 26.60 5.68 5.67
N ALA A 261 25.90 6.43 6.51
CA ALA A 261 25.63 7.86 6.34
C ALA A 261 24.80 8.23 5.10
N ASP A 262 24.03 7.29 4.54
CA ASP A 262 23.14 7.52 3.40
C ASP A 262 22.14 8.66 3.66
N SER A 263 22.04 9.61 2.72
CA SER A 263 21.18 10.79 2.88
C SER A 263 19.69 10.45 2.79
N ARG A 264 19.31 9.40 2.07
CA ARG A 264 17.90 8.97 1.93
C ARG A 264 17.41 8.37 3.23
N VAL A 265 18.22 7.52 3.86
CA VAL A 265 17.91 6.95 5.18
C VAL A 265 17.81 8.04 6.25
N LYS A 266 18.72 9.03 6.23
CA LYS A 266 18.63 10.20 7.12
C LYS A 266 17.33 10.98 6.94
N ASP A 267 16.85 11.14 5.71
CA ASP A 267 15.60 11.82 5.42
C ASP A 267 14.39 11.04 5.96
N ARG A 268 14.32 9.72 5.74
CA ARG A 268 13.30 8.83 6.34
C ARG A 268 13.26 8.98 7.87
N ILE A 269 14.44 8.96 8.51
CA ILE A 269 14.57 9.14 9.97
C ILE A 269 14.14 10.55 10.39
N GLY A 270 14.44 11.58 9.61
CA GLY A 270 14.05 12.97 9.87
C GLY A 270 12.54 13.15 9.93
N TYR A 271 11.82 12.62 8.94
CA TYR A 271 10.35 12.55 8.97
C TYR A 271 9.83 11.78 10.18
N TYR A 272 10.43 10.61 10.47
CA TYR A 272 9.99 9.78 11.59
C TYR A 272 10.08 10.51 12.93
N ARG A 273 11.20 11.16 13.21
CA ARG A 273 11.41 11.97 14.41
C ARG A 273 10.36 13.07 14.53
N ARG A 274 10.15 13.83 13.46
CA ARG A 274 9.17 14.93 13.43
C ARG A 274 7.75 14.41 13.69
N TYR A 275 7.38 13.26 13.15
CA TYR A 275 6.04 12.73 13.32
C TYR A 275 5.81 12.14 14.71
N CYS A 276 6.82 11.49 15.30
CA CYS A 276 6.79 11.11 16.71
C CYS A 276 6.61 12.34 17.64
N GLU A 277 7.28 13.46 17.36
CA GLU A 277 7.10 14.70 18.12
C GLU A 277 5.67 15.28 18.04
N ILE A 278 5.06 15.25 16.84
CA ILE A 278 3.68 15.67 16.64
C ILE A 278 2.71 14.76 17.42
N LEU A 279 2.97 13.45 17.42
CA LEU A 279 2.15 12.44 18.13
C LEU A 279 2.45 12.34 19.64
N LYS A 280 3.42 13.11 20.14
CA LYS A 280 3.87 13.09 21.54
C LYS A 280 4.33 11.69 21.95
N VAL A 281 5.29 11.17 21.19
CA VAL A 281 6.02 9.93 21.47
C VAL A 281 7.50 10.29 21.64
N ASP A 282 8.00 10.17 22.87
CA ASP A 282 9.39 10.51 23.19
C ASP A 282 10.36 9.39 22.83
N ASP A 283 9.95 8.13 23.05
CA ASP A 283 10.73 6.96 22.70
C ASP A 283 10.50 6.57 21.23
N LEU A 284 11.51 6.79 20.40
CA LEU A 284 11.49 6.45 18.97
C LEU A 284 11.68 4.95 18.72
N GLY A 285 12.02 4.17 19.75
CA GLY A 285 12.49 2.80 19.62
C GLY A 285 13.95 2.71 19.16
N ASP A 286 14.48 1.50 19.26
CA ASP A 286 15.84 1.18 18.85
C ASP A 286 15.94 0.96 17.34
N ASN A 287 17.18 0.85 16.84
CA ASN A 287 17.49 0.43 15.47
C ASN A 287 16.81 1.30 14.40
N LEU A 288 16.92 2.62 14.55
CA LEU A 288 16.33 3.60 13.63
C LEU A 288 16.96 3.61 12.24
N ASP A 289 18.20 3.13 12.12
CA ASP A 289 18.99 3.16 10.90
C ASP A 289 19.26 1.73 10.37
N CYS A 290 19.63 1.63 9.10
CA CYS A 290 19.97 0.37 8.44
C CYS A 290 21.39 0.35 7.83
N ALA A 291 22.26 1.31 8.17
CA ALA A 291 23.62 1.42 7.66
C ALA A 291 24.48 0.14 7.81
N GLN A 292 24.15 -0.74 8.75
CA GLN A 292 24.88 -1.99 9.01
C GLN A 292 24.02 -3.24 8.74
N GLN A 293 22.82 -3.09 8.19
CA GLN A 293 21.95 -4.22 7.88
C GLN A 293 22.17 -4.64 6.43
N LEU A 294 22.47 -5.92 6.19
CA LEU A 294 22.51 -6.41 4.81
C LEU A 294 21.09 -6.34 4.20
N PRO A 295 20.97 -5.92 2.93
CA PRO A 295 19.69 -5.91 2.25
C PRO A 295 19.10 -7.31 2.14
N TYR A 296 17.77 -7.40 2.06
CA TYR A 296 17.12 -8.63 1.60
C TYR A 296 17.45 -8.87 0.12
N SER A 297 17.69 -10.12 -0.23
CA SER A 297 17.93 -10.62 -1.59
C SER A 297 16.68 -11.21 -2.19
#